data_AF-A0A1D2M9M4-F1
#
_entry.id   AF-A0A1D2M9M4-F1
#
_cell.length_a   1.000
_cell.length_b   1.000
_cell.length_c   1.000
_cell.angle_alpha   90.00
_cell.angle_beta   90.00
_cell.angle_gamma   90.00
#
_symmetry.space_group_name_H-M   'P 1'
#
loop_
_entity.id
_entity.type
_entity.pdbx_description
1 polymer ?
#
loop_
_entity_poly.entity_id
_entity_poly.type
_entity_poly.pdbx_seq_one_letter_code
_entity_poly.pdbx_strand_id
1 'polypeptide(L)'
;MKSLKEANQDVAYNILLKCKTECGNKSEEDEEGEDSMKKPTIQDWERECITKNKLALCRAITLESEGILIALESEGVFTCEDSDLVKLAKGRMAANNKMLDLIVTRSNGYAKLMKILKDLKQDVAYNILEKCKTECELKS
;
A
#
# COMPACT_ATOMS: atom_id res chain seq x y z
N MET A 1 -5.43 30.63 13.75
CA MET A 1 -5.71 29.64 12.69
C MET A 1 -4.42 28.89 12.44
N LYS A 2 -4.27 27.67 12.95
CA LYS A 2 -3.08 26.84 12.66
C LYS A 2 -3.15 26.37 11.21
N SER A 3 -2.03 26.42 10.51
CA SER A 3 -1.94 26.16 9.08
C SER A 3 -2.25 24.69 8.78
N LEU A 4 -3.03 24.40 7.73
CA LEU A 4 -3.34 23.03 7.29
C LEU A 4 -2.06 22.19 7.01
N LYS A 5 -0.93 22.86 6.72
CA LYS A 5 0.39 22.22 6.54
C LYS A 5 0.97 21.66 7.84
N GLU A 6 0.76 22.33 8.96
CA GLU A 6 1.29 21.90 10.26
C GLU A 6 0.55 20.66 10.77
N ALA A 7 -0.76 20.57 10.51
CA ALA A 7 -1.59 19.43 10.91
C ALA A 7 -1.20 18.13 10.17
N ASN A 8 -0.81 18.22 8.90
CA ASN A 8 -0.35 17.04 8.14
C ASN A 8 1.07 16.61 8.55
N GLN A 9 1.94 17.56 8.92
CA GLN A 9 3.25 17.25 9.49
C GLN A 9 3.14 16.54 10.84
N ASP A 10 2.19 16.95 11.69
CA ASP A 10 1.97 16.34 13.01
C ASP A 10 1.48 14.89 12.92
N VAL A 11 0.63 14.55 11.95
CA VAL A 11 0.14 13.17 11.78
C VAL A 11 1.26 12.26 11.27
N ALA A 12 2.01 12.71 10.24
CA ALA A 12 3.16 11.97 9.73
C ALA A 12 4.23 11.77 10.80
N TYR A 13 4.49 12.79 11.62
CA TYR A 13 5.44 12.74 12.73
C TYR A 13 4.98 11.79 13.85
N ASN A 14 3.69 11.80 14.20
CA ASN A 14 3.15 10.90 15.23
C ASN A 14 3.11 9.42 14.80
N ILE A 15 2.98 9.14 13.50
CA ILE A 15 3.13 7.79 12.95
C ILE A 15 4.61 7.37 13.00
N LEU A 16 5.53 8.24 12.55
CA LEU A 16 6.97 8.00 12.59
C LEU A 16 7.51 7.73 14.01
N LEU A 17 6.97 8.41 15.04
CA LEU A 17 7.41 8.23 16.42
C LEU A 17 7.01 6.86 17.00
N LYS A 18 5.90 6.28 16.55
CA LYS A 18 5.46 4.92 16.94
C LYS A 18 6.25 3.81 16.25
N CYS A 19 6.83 4.09 15.08
CA CYS A 19 7.57 3.11 14.27
C CYS A 19 9.05 2.95 14.66
N LYS A 20 9.55 3.64 15.69
CA LYS A 20 10.99 3.67 16.01
C LYS A 20 11.50 2.56 16.94
N THR A 21 10.73 1.50 17.11
CA THR A 21 11.15 0.32 17.87
C THR A 21 10.79 -0.92 17.06
N GLU A 22 11.79 -1.79 16.85
CA GLU A 22 11.71 -3.08 16.15
C GLU A 22 12.10 -3.08 14.67
N CYS A 23 13.25 -2.49 14.35
CA CYS A 23 14.11 -3.04 13.30
C CYS A 23 15.42 -3.51 13.98
N GLY A 24 15.32 -4.64 14.69
CA GLY A 24 16.39 -5.15 15.53
C GLY A 24 16.15 -6.61 15.93
N ASN A 25 16.76 -7.50 15.16
CA ASN A 25 17.03 -8.92 15.42
C ASN A 25 15.82 -9.86 15.60
N LYS A 26 15.65 -10.75 14.61
CA LYS A 26 15.89 -12.18 14.87
C LYS A 26 16.17 -12.94 13.57
N SER A 27 17.28 -13.68 13.60
CA SER A 27 17.71 -14.65 12.61
C SER A 27 17.02 -16.00 12.86
N GLU A 28 16.72 -16.65 11.73
CA GLU A 28 16.84 -18.07 11.42
C GLU A 28 15.97 -19.14 12.10
N GLU A 29 15.65 -20.12 11.23
CA GLU A 29 15.16 -21.49 11.42
C GLU A 29 13.65 -21.66 11.67
N ASP A 30 12.93 -22.24 10.69
CA ASP A 30 12.37 -23.60 10.82
C ASP A 30 11.45 -24.01 9.65
N GLU A 31 11.78 -25.20 9.11
CA GLU A 31 10.93 -26.26 8.54
C GLU A 31 10.02 -25.98 7.32
N GLU A 32 10.48 -26.43 6.13
CA GLU A 32 9.62 -26.76 4.99
C GLU A 32 8.94 -28.12 5.21
N GLY A 33 7.77 -28.09 5.85
CA GLY A 33 6.74 -29.13 5.73
C GLY A 33 5.69 -28.70 4.70
N GLU A 34 5.40 -29.56 3.72
CA GLU A 34 4.31 -29.40 2.76
C GLU A 34 2.96 -29.24 3.49
N ASP A 35 2.28 -28.11 3.30
CA ASP A 35 0.82 -28.08 3.29
C ASP A 35 0.31 -27.01 2.31
N SER A 36 -0.55 -27.47 1.41
CA SER A 36 -1.21 -26.72 0.35
C SER A 36 -2.32 -25.86 0.95
N MET A 37 -1.96 -24.94 1.84
CA MET A 37 -2.85 -23.86 2.23
C MET A 37 -2.81 -22.80 1.13
N LYS A 38 -3.82 -22.80 0.26
CA LYS A 38 -4.12 -21.66 -0.61
C LYS A 38 -4.23 -20.41 0.26
N LYS A 39 -3.12 -19.68 0.41
CA LYS A 39 -3.12 -18.34 0.99
C LYS A 39 -4.22 -17.56 0.27
N PRO A 40 -5.12 -16.87 0.98
CA PRO A 40 -6.16 -16.11 0.33
C PRO A 40 -5.48 -15.18 -0.68
N THR A 41 -5.79 -15.32 -1.95
CA THR A 41 -5.32 -14.39 -2.97
C THR A 41 -6.29 -13.23 -3.00
N ILE A 42 -5.81 -12.04 -3.39
CA ILE A 42 -6.68 -10.89 -3.68
C ILE A 42 -7.87 -11.33 -4.55
N GLN A 43 -9.04 -10.72 -4.38
CA GLN A 43 -10.21 -11.06 -5.20
C GLN A 43 -9.97 -10.64 -6.65
N ASP A 44 -10.55 -11.38 -7.61
CA ASP A 44 -10.31 -11.13 -9.03
C ASP A 44 -10.72 -9.73 -9.46
N TRP A 45 -11.84 -9.22 -8.93
CA TRP A 45 -12.31 -7.86 -9.22
C TRP A 45 -11.40 -6.78 -8.62
N GLU A 46 -10.80 -7.03 -7.44
CA GLU A 46 -9.85 -6.09 -6.81
C GLU A 46 -8.56 -6.00 -7.64
N ARG A 47 -8.07 -7.14 -8.13
CA ARG A 47 -6.93 -7.22 -9.05
C ARG A 47 -7.25 -6.51 -10.37
N GLU A 48 -8.40 -6.79 -10.97
CA GLU A 48 -8.84 -6.15 -12.20
C GLU A 48 -8.94 -4.64 -12.03
N CYS A 49 -9.48 -4.19 -10.89
CA CYS A 49 -9.66 -2.79 -10.58
C CYS A 49 -8.33 -2.02 -10.55
N ILE A 50 -7.32 -2.55 -9.86
CA ILE A 50 -5.98 -1.96 -9.82
C ILE A 50 -5.33 -2.02 -11.21
N THR A 51 -5.44 -3.16 -11.90
CA THR A 51 -4.79 -3.37 -13.21
C THR A 51 -5.35 -2.43 -14.28
N LYS A 52 -6.67 -2.30 -14.36
CA LYS A 52 -7.37 -1.41 -15.31
C LYS A 52 -7.04 0.05 -15.06
N ASN A 53 -6.91 0.46 -13.80
CA ASN A 53 -6.65 1.86 -13.43
C ASN A 53 -5.16 2.15 -13.18
N LYS A 54 -4.27 1.21 -13.47
CA LYS A 54 -2.85 1.25 -13.07
C LYS A 54 -2.15 2.54 -13.48
N LEU A 55 -2.33 2.99 -14.72
CA LEU A 55 -1.74 4.23 -15.20
C LEU A 55 -2.23 5.47 -14.44
N ALA A 56 -3.54 5.54 -14.17
CA ALA A 56 -4.15 6.65 -13.44
C ALA A 56 -3.70 6.65 -11.97
N LEU A 57 -3.66 5.48 -11.34
CA LEU A 57 -3.15 5.30 -9.98
C LEU A 57 -1.66 5.68 -9.88
N CYS A 58 -0.83 5.27 -10.82
CA CYS A 58 0.58 5.67 -10.86
C CYS A 58 0.78 7.19 -10.98
N ARG A 59 -0.16 7.91 -11.61
CA ARG A 59 -0.09 9.38 -11.70
C ARG A 59 -0.59 10.07 -10.43
N ALA A 60 -1.62 9.50 -9.80
CA ALA A 60 -2.32 10.07 -8.66
C ALA A 60 -1.62 9.79 -7.32
N ILE A 61 -1.01 8.62 -7.16
CA ILE A 61 -0.35 8.22 -5.91
C ILE A 61 0.95 9.00 -5.74
N THR A 62 1.12 9.58 -4.55
CA THR A 62 2.35 10.28 -4.18
C THR A 62 3.06 9.51 -3.08
N LEU A 63 4.19 8.88 -3.43
CA LEU A 63 5.09 8.21 -2.49
C LEU A 63 6.07 9.15 -1.77
N GLU A 64 5.92 10.47 -1.96
CA GLU A 64 6.75 11.46 -1.26
C GLU A 64 6.66 11.27 0.26
N SER A 65 7.78 11.45 0.96
CA SER A 65 7.95 11.20 2.41
C SER A 65 7.82 9.75 2.88
N GLU A 66 7.72 8.77 1.98
CA GLU A 66 7.61 7.33 2.29
C GLU A 66 6.36 6.94 3.10
N GLY A 67 5.44 7.87 3.38
CA GLY A 67 4.31 7.64 4.27
C GLY A 67 3.40 6.47 3.85
N ILE A 68 3.22 6.26 2.54
CA ILE A 68 2.46 5.11 2.03
C ILE A 68 3.21 3.79 2.28
N LEU A 69 4.54 3.75 2.08
CA LEU A 69 5.34 2.53 2.25
C LEU A 69 5.39 2.12 3.72
N ILE A 70 5.64 3.09 4.61
CA ILE A 70 5.60 2.88 6.06
C ILE A 70 4.21 2.41 6.50
N ALA A 71 3.14 3.00 5.97
CA ALA A 71 1.79 2.58 6.31
C ALA A 71 1.50 1.14 5.81
N LEU A 72 1.97 0.76 4.62
CA LEU A 72 1.83 -0.59 4.09
C LEU A 72 2.60 -1.64 4.92
N GLU A 73 3.80 -1.30 5.39
CA GLU A 73 4.56 -2.12 6.34
C GLU A 73 3.80 -2.28 7.66
N SER A 74 3.31 -1.16 8.23
CA SER A 74 2.60 -1.17 9.52
C SER A 74 1.28 -1.96 9.48
N GLU A 75 0.65 -2.03 8.32
CA GLU A 75 -0.57 -2.81 8.08
C GLU A 75 -0.27 -4.27 7.70
N GLY A 76 1.01 -4.66 7.67
CA GLY A 76 1.48 -6.01 7.33
C GLY A 76 1.25 -6.39 5.87
N VAL A 77 1.05 -5.41 4.99
CA VAL A 77 0.88 -5.63 3.55
C VAL A 77 2.23 -5.86 2.88
N PHE A 78 3.23 -5.08 3.30
CA PHE A 78 4.61 -5.14 2.81
C PHE A 78 5.54 -5.62 3.91
N THR A 79 6.60 -6.33 3.53
CA THR A 79 7.82 -6.44 4.33
C THR A 79 8.74 -5.26 4.07
N CYS A 80 9.81 -5.12 4.87
CA CYS A 80 10.85 -4.13 4.58
C CYS A 80 11.47 -4.37 3.19
N GLU A 81 11.65 -5.64 2.76
CA GLU A 81 12.21 -5.93 1.44
C GLU A 81 11.27 -5.49 0.31
N ASP A 82 9.95 -5.62 0.48
CA ASP A 82 8.98 -5.12 -0.49
C ASP A 82 9.11 -3.60 -0.69
N SER A 83 9.25 -2.85 0.41
CA SER A 83 9.47 -1.40 0.37
C SER A 83 10.79 -1.04 -0.28
N ASP A 84 11.87 -1.77 0.00
CA ASP A 84 13.16 -1.57 -0.64
C ASP A 84 13.08 -1.81 -2.16
N LEU A 85 12.36 -2.84 -2.60
CA LEU A 85 12.12 -3.08 -4.02
C LEU A 85 11.37 -1.92 -4.69
N VAL A 86 10.44 -1.27 -3.99
CA VAL A 86 9.76 -0.06 -4.49
C VAL A 86 10.74 1.12 -4.57
N LYS A 87 11.57 1.32 -3.54
CA LYS A 87 12.57 2.40 -3.47
C LYS A 87 13.67 2.28 -4.52
N LEU A 88 14.04 1.06 -4.91
CA LEU A 88 15.03 0.80 -5.97
C LEU A 88 14.53 1.15 -7.38
N ALA A 89 13.22 1.33 -7.56
CA ALA A 89 12.65 1.68 -8.86
C ALA A 89 13.03 3.10 -9.28
N LYS A 90 13.55 3.25 -10.51
CA LYS A 90 14.00 4.55 -11.02
C LYS A 90 12.81 5.43 -11.42
N GLY A 91 12.47 6.37 -10.54
CA GLY A 91 11.49 7.42 -10.78
C GLY A 91 10.10 7.10 -10.25
N ARG A 92 9.33 8.17 -9.96
CA ARG A 92 8.01 8.10 -9.29
C ARG A 92 7.06 7.11 -9.95
N MET A 93 6.93 7.14 -11.28
CA MET A 93 6.03 6.24 -12.01
C MET A 93 6.41 4.78 -11.87
N ALA A 94 7.72 4.46 -11.91
CA ALA A 94 8.20 3.10 -11.77
C ALA A 94 8.03 2.58 -10.33
N ALA A 95 8.30 3.42 -9.33
CA ALA A 95 8.06 3.11 -7.92
C ALA A 95 6.57 2.85 -7.65
N ASN A 96 5.68 3.74 -8.09
CA ASN A 96 4.24 3.56 -7.95
C ASN A 96 3.76 2.29 -8.66
N ASN A 97 4.28 2.02 -9.86
CA ASN A 97 3.95 0.81 -10.61
C ASN A 97 4.38 -0.44 -9.84
N LYS A 98 5.61 -0.46 -9.31
CA LYS A 98 6.15 -1.58 -8.53
C LYS A 98 5.35 -1.81 -7.25
N MET A 99 4.98 -0.74 -6.55
CA MET A 99 4.14 -0.83 -5.35
C MET A 99 2.78 -1.46 -5.68
N LEU A 100 2.10 -1.00 -6.74
CA LEU A 100 0.81 -1.55 -7.15
C LEU A 100 0.93 -3.03 -7.59
N ASP A 101 2.02 -3.40 -8.27
CA ASP A 101 2.31 -4.79 -8.64
C ASP A 101 2.45 -5.70 -7.43
N LEU A 102 3.08 -5.22 -6.35
CA LEU A 102 3.16 -5.98 -5.10
C LEU A 102 1.78 -6.07 -4.44
N ILE A 103 1.03 -4.97 -4.37
CA ILE A 103 -0.30 -4.92 -3.73
C ILE A 103 -1.27 -5.94 -4.34
N VAL A 104 -1.28 -6.11 -5.67
CA VAL A 104 -2.15 -7.10 -6.34
C VAL A 104 -1.75 -8.55 -6.07
N THR A 105 -0.67 -8.81 -5.34
CA THR A 105 -0.31 -10.17 -4.90
C THR A 105 -0.75 -10.45 -3.46
N ARG A 106 -1.23 -9.44 -2.73
CA ARG A 106 -1.56 -9.55 -1.30
C ARG A 106 -3.06 -9.70 -1.10
N SER A 107 -3.45 -10.65 -0.25
CA SER A 107 -4.85 -11.01 0.05
C SER A 107 -5.73 -9.81 0.41
N ASN A 108 -5.18 -8.89 1.20
CA ASN A 108 -5.85 -7.71 1.72
C ASN A 108 -5.29 -6.42 1.10
N GLY A 109 -4.49 -6.52 0.04
CA GLY A 109 -3.75 -5.41 -0.53
C GLY A 109 -4.65 -4.25 -0.94
N TYR A 110 -5.77 -4.55 -1.59
CA TYR A 110 -6.74 -3.56 -2.05
C TYR A 110 -7.40 -2.79 -0.90
N ALA A 111 -8.01 -3.50 0.05
CA ALA A 111 -8.70 -2.91 1.19
C ALA A 111 -7.75 -2.06 2.05
N LYS A 112 -6.53 -2.54 2.29
CA LYS A 112 -5.51 -1.81 3.05
C LYS A 112 -5.00 -0.59 2.29
N LEU A 113 -4.78 -0.70 0.97
CA LEU A 113 -4.43 0.45 0.13
C LEU A 113 -5.54 1.52 0.19
N MET A 114 -6.81 1.15 0.08
CA MET A 114 -7.93 2.10 0.20
C MET A 114 -7.90 2.84 1.55
N LYS A 115 -7.72 2.12 2.65
CA LYS A 115 -7.61 2.71 3.99
C LYS A 115 -6.45 3.70 4.07
N ILE A 116 -5.25 3.29 3.64
CA ILE A 116 -4.04 4.12 3.67
C ILE A 116 -4.20 5.39 2.82
N LEU A 117 -4.76 5.27 1.62
CA LEU A 117 -5.01 6.42 0.75
C LEU A 117 -5.98 7.42 1.40
N LYS A 118 -7.00 6.93 2.10
CA LYS A 118 -7.93 7.77 2.86
C LYS A 118 -7.24 8.45 4.05
N ASP A 119 -6.47 7.71 4.83
CA ASP A 119 -5.78 8.21 6.02
C ASP A 119 -4.73 9.27 5.66
N LEU A 120 -4.06 9.10 4.52
CA LEU A 120 -3.06 10.03 3.98
C LEU A 120 -3.65 11.12 3.07
N LYS A 121 -4.98 11.21 2.96
CA LYS A 121 -5.70 12.20 2.13
C LYS A 121 -5.24 12.22 0.66
N GLN A 122 -4.94 11.04 0.12
CA GLN A 122 -4.62 10.83 -1.30
C GLN A 122 -5.93 10.71 -2.11
N ASP A 123 -6.79 11.72 -2.00
CA ASP A 123 -8.20 11.68 -2.41
C ASP A 123 -8.38 11.29 -3.88
N VAL A 124 -7.50 11.76 -4.76
CA VAL A 124 -7.57 11.43 -6.20
C VAL A 124 -7.38 9.92 -6.43
N ALA A 125 -6.38 9.31 -5.79
CA ALA A 125 -6.11 7.89 -5.90
C ALA A 125 -7.21 7.06 -5.20
N TYR A 126 -7.67 7.52 -4.03
CA TYR A 126 -8.79 6.90 -3.32
C TYR A 126 -10.06 6.87 -4.18
N ASN A 127 -10.45 7.99 -4.77
CA ASN A 127 -11.66 8.12 -5.59
C ASN A 127 -11.60 7.25 -6.85
N ILE A 128 -10.42 7.05 -7.45
CA ILE A 128 -10.24 6.13 -8.58
C ILE A 128 -10.60 4.70 -8.16
N LEU A 129 -10.08 4.24 -7.01
CA LEU A 129 -10.36 2.91 -6.50
C LEU A 129 -11.82 2.77 -6.06
N GLU A 130 -12.36 3.74 -5.32
CA GLU A 130 -13.73 3.73 -4.83
C GLU A 130 -14.76 3.68 -5.96
N LYS A 131 -14.57 4.49 -7.01
CA LYS A 131 -15.42 4.46 -8.20
C LYS A 131 -15.38 3.09 -8.87
N CYS A 132 -14.17 2.55 -9.03
CA CYS A 132 -13.98 1.25 -9.65
C CYS A 132 -14.58 0.10 -8.82
N LYS A 133 -14.46 0.13 -7.48
CA LYS A 133 -15.17 -0.78 -6.58
C LYS A 133 -16.68 -0.74 -6.80
N THR A 134 -17.25 0.46 -6.83
CA THR A 134 -18.69 0.67 -7.07
C THR A 134 -19.12 0.09 -8.42
N GLU A 135 -18.33 0.28 -9.47
CA GLU A 135 -18.60 -0.29 -10.80
C GLU A 135 -18.54 -1.83 -10.84
N CYS A 136 -17.67 -2.44 -10.02
CA CYS A 136 -17.52 -3.89 -9.92
C CYS A 136 -18.61 -4.54 -9.05
N GLU A 137 -18.96 -3.91 -7.92
CA GLU A 137 -20.02 -4.37 -7.02
C GLU A 137 -21.41 -4.27 -7.69
N LEU A 138 -21.64 -3.29 -8.57
CA LEU A 138 -22.89 -3.18 -9.34
C LEU A 138 -23.04 -4.23 -10.45
N LYS A 139 -21.97 -4.95 -10.80
CA LYS A 139 -21.96 -5.98 -11.86
C LYS A 139 -21.96 -7.41 -11.32
N SER A 140 -21.79 -7.58 -10.01
CA SER A 140 -21.78 -8.87 -9.31
C SER A 140 -23.17 -9.17 -8.75
#